data_AF-A0A1H3FF60-F1
#
_entry.id   AF-A0A1H3FF60-F1
#
_cell.length_a   1.000
_cell.length_b   1.000
_cell.length_c   1.000
_cell.angle_alpha   90.00
_cell.angle_beta   90.00
_cell.angle_gamma   90.00
#
_symmetry.space_group_name_H-M   'P 1'
#
loop_
_entity.id
_entity.type
_entity.pdbx_description
1 polymer ?
#
loop_
_entity_poly.entity_id
_entity_poly.type
_entity_poly.pdbx_seq_one_letter_code
_entity_poly.pdbx_strand_id
1 'polypeptide(L)'
;MMKKILVLGAALMLAACEDAPQSDPPETGAAPAPTNDNLPLVRGYRSEDDWCQLTGESSFTGEFLDHAADLVSCPTGSDAEQSLVESHNAQLMGQTGGYTVYSIPLG
;
A
#
# COMPACT_ATOMS: atom_id res chain seq x y z
N MET A 1 -11.90 36.20 -56.81
CA MET A 1 -12.07 36.73 -55.43
C MET A 1 -11.40 35.79 -54.44
N MET A 2 -10.42 36.29 -53.68
CA MET A 2 -9.72 35.58 -52.61
C MET A 2 -10.63 35.50 -51.37
N LYS A 3 -10.84 34.30 -50.82
CA LYS A 3 -11.43 34.14 -49.48
C LYS A 3 -10.39 33.50 -48.57
N LYS A 4 -10.13 34.19 -47.47
CA LYS A 4 -8.98 34.04 -46.58
C LYS A 4 -8.94 32.68 -45.90
N ILE A 5 -7.75 32.11 -45.88
CA ILE A 5 -7.32 31.01 -45.03
C ILE A 5 -7.49 31.43 -43.56
N LEU A 6 -8.15 30.59 -42.77
CA LEU A 6 -8.04 30.58 -41.32
C LEU A 6 -7.57 29.17 -40.92
N VAL A 7 -6.26 29.01 -40.91
CA VAL A 7 -5.57 28.10 -39.99
C VAL A 7 -5.68 28.74 -38.61
N LEU A 8 -6.16 28.02 -37.61
CA LEU A 8 -5.51 27.83 -36.29
C LEU A 8 -6.52 27.21 -35.32
N GLY A 9 -6.17 26.08 -34.71
CA GLY A 9 -6.98 25.47 -33.67
C GLY A 9 -6.49 24.09 -33.22
N ALA A 10 -5.17 23.93 -33.08
CA ALA A 10 -4.62 22.79 -32.35
C ALA A 10 -4.90 23.03 -30.86
N ALA A 11 -5.89 22.35 -30.30
CA ALA A 11 -6.07 22.25 -28.86
C ALA A 11 -5.61 20.86 -28.42
N LEU A 12 -4.30 20.71 -28.20
CA LEU A 12 -3.74 19.60 -27.43
C LEU A 12 -4.21 19.76 -25.99
N MET A 13 -5.20 18.98 -25.58
CA MET A 13 -5.52 18.78 -24.16
C MET A 13 -4.54 17.74 -23.63
N LEU A 14 -3.40 18.20 -23.13
CA LEU A 14 -2.55 17.43 -22.24
C LEU A 14 -3.33 17.32 -20.92
N ALA A 15 -4.05 16.20 -20.75
CA ALA A 15 -4.57 15.83 -19.45
C ALA A 15 -3.37 15.68 -18.49
N ALA A 16 -3.37 16.52 -17.46
CA ALA A 16 -2.36 16.54 -16.43
C ALA A 16 -2.26 15.16 -15.79
N CYS A 17 -1.02 14.66 -15.62
CA CYS A 17 -0.74 13.63 -14.66
C CYS A 17 -1.19 14.17 -13.30
N GLU A 18 -2.19 13.53 -12.71
CA GLU A 18 -2.51 13.72 -11.30
C GLU A 18 -1.26 13.27 -10.52
N ASP A 19 -0.55 14.22 -9.95
CA ASP A 19 0.50 13.97 -8.96
C ASP A 19 -0.24 13.43 -7.73
N ALA A 20 -0.34 12.10 -7.62
CA ALA A 20 -0.77 11.48 -6.38
C ALA A 20 0.13 12.02 -5.27
N PRO A 21 -0.41 12.42 -4.11
CA PRO A 21 0.41 12.88 -3.00
C PRO A 21 1.39 11.76 -2.63
N GLN A 22 2.63 11.90 -3.10
CA GLN A 22 3.74 11.06 -2.71
C GLN A 22 4.07 11.50 -1.28
N SER A 23 3.55 10.77 -0.30
CA SER A 23 4.01 10.88 1.08
C SER A 23 5.53 10.66 1.06
N ASP A 24 6.29 11.70 1.41
CA ASP A 24 7.74 11.59 1.54
C ASP A 24 8.08 10.38 2.43
N PRO A 25 9.07 9.55 2.06
CA PRO A 25 9.50 8.45 2.90
C PRO A 25 9.86 8.99 4.30
N PRO A 26 9.45 8.32 5.38
CA PRO A 26 9.77 8.76 6.73
C PRO A 26 11.30 8.89 6.89
N GLU A 27 11.76 10.09 7.29
CA GLU A 27 13.19 10.42 7.44
C GLU A 27 13.95 9.52 8.43
N THR A 28 13.22 8.77 9.26
CA THR A 28 13.74 7.86 10.28
C THR A 28 13.99 6.43 9.79
N GLY A 29 13.61 6.08 8.56
CA GLY A 29 13.74 4.70 8.05
C GLY A 29 12.80 3.68 8.70
N ALA A 30 11.88 4.14 9.56
CA ALA A 30 10.82 3.32 10.15
C ALA A 30 9.58 3.31 9.23
N ALA A 31 8.73 2.29 9.32
CA ALA A 31 7.46 2.29 8.60
C ALA A 31 6.56 3.47 9.02
N PRO A 32 5.78 4.07 8.10
CA PRO A 32 4.83 5.14 8.43
C PRO A 32 3.72 4.62 9.36
N ALA A 33 3.27 5.40 10.33
CA ALA A 33 2.15 4.97 11.17
C ALA A 33 0.85 4.79 10.35
N PRO A 34 -0.02 3.81 10.67
CA PRO A 34 -1.34 3.71 10.07
C PRO A 34 -2.15 4.99 10.24
N THR A 35 -2.96 5.33 9.23
CA THR A 35 -3.82 6.52 9.25
C THR A 35 -5.15 6.33 9.99
N ASN A 36 -5.37 5.14 10.57
CA ASN A 36 -6.53 4.83 11.41
C ASN A 36 -6.19 3.76 12.47
N ASP A 37 -7.10 3.58 13.43
CA ASP A 37 -6.93 2.66 14.57
C ASP A 37 -7.43 1.23 14.29
N ASN A 38 -7.88 0.92 13.06
CA ASN A 38 -8.39 -0.41 12.68
C ASN A 38 -7.25 -1.37 12.32
N LEU A 39 -6.00 -0.99 12.54
CA LEU A 39 -4.84 -1.80 12.17
C LEU A 39 -3.80 -1.83 13.30
N PRO A 40 -4.01 -2.67 14.34
CA PRO A 40 -3.06 -2.80 15.43
C PRO A 40 -1.80 -3.50 14.94
N LEU A 41 -0.68 -2.77 14.81
CA LEU A 41 0.61 -3.35 14.45
C LEU A 41 1.37 -3.78 15.70
N VAL A 42 1.84 -5.02 15.74
CA VAL A 42 2.41 -5.65 16.94
C VAL A 42 3.94 -5.54 16.96
N ARG A 43 4.59 -6.01 15.91
CA ARG A 43 6.05 -6.00 15.69
C ARG A 43 6.38 -6.32 14.24
N GLY A 44 7.60 -6.05 13.79
CA GLY A 44 8.09 -6.51 12.49
C GLY A 44 7.96 -8.03 12.30
N TYR A 45 7.62 -8.45 11.08
CA TYR A 45 7.29 -9.83 10.73
C TYR A 45 8.54 -10.71 10.59
N ARG A 46 9.43 -10.39 9.63
CA ARG A 46 10.65 -11.18 9.35
C ARG A 46 11.80 -10.83 10.29
N SER A 47 11.80 -9.61 10.83
CA SER A 47 12.78 -9.10 11.80
C SER A 47 12.16 -7.95 12.60
N GLU A 48 12.81 -7.47 13.66
CA GLU A 48 12.27 -6.38 14.50
C GLU A 48 12.06 -5.07 13.72
N ASP A 49 12.94 -4.77 12.75
CA ASP A 49 12.91 -3.55 11.93
C ASP A 49 12.14 -3.74 10.61
N ASP A 50 11.47 -4.87 10.41
CA ASP A 50 10.69 -5.13 9.20
C ASP A 50 9.49 -4.18 9.10
N TRP A 51 9.37 -3.52 7.95
CA TRP A 51 8.25 -2.62 7.66
C TRP A 51 6.93 -3.37 7.50
N CYS A 52 6.98 -4.64 7.10
CA CYS A 52 5.84 -5.53 7.18
C CYS A 52 5.73 -6.06 8.61
N GLN A 53 4.57 -5.86 9.24
CA GLN A 53 4.38 -6.11 10.66
C GLN A 53 3.26 -7.12 10.92
N LEU A 54 3.44 -7.95 11.95
CA LEU A 54 2.36 -8.78 12.47
C LEU A 54 1.21 -7.90 12.94
N THR A 55 -0.01 -8.31 12.60
CA THR A 55 -1.22 -7.53 12.80
C THR A 55 -2.10 -8.18 13.85
N GLY A 56 -2.50 -7.39 14.84
CA GLY A 56 -3.40 -7.80 15.91
C GLY A 56 -4.87 -7.74 15.52
N GLU A 57 -5.72 -8.15 16.46
CA GLU A 57 -7.17 -8.17 16.30
C GLU A 57 -7.80 -6.78 16.40
N SER A 58 -8.74 -6.50 15.50
CA SER A 58 -9.59 -5.31 15.48
C SER A 58 -10.92 -5.63 14.81
N SER A 59 -11.82 -4.64 14.73
CA SER A 59 -13.07 -4.75 13.97
C SER A 59 -12.86 -5.04 12.48
N PHE A 60 -11.71 -4.66 11.90
CA PHE A 60 -11.37 -4.93 10.51
C PHE A 60 -10.63 -6.26 10.33
N THR A 61 -9.69 -6.56 11.23
CA THR A 61 -8.78 -7.71 11.07
C THR A 61 -9.30 -9.01 11.67
N GLY A 62 -10.30 -8.95 12.55
CA GLY A 62 -10.82 -10.11 13.25
C GLY A 62 -11.34 -11.23 12.33
N GLU A 63 -11.88 -10.89 11.15
CA GLU A 63 -12.36 -11.88 10.17
C GLU A 63 -11.24 -12.56 9.38
N PHE A 64 -10.01 -12.04 9.44
CA PHE A 64 -8.84 -12.57 8.73
C PHE A 64 -7.87 -13.36 9.61
N LEU A 65 -8.04 -13.31 10.94
CA LEU A 65 -7.18 -14.03 11.87
C LEU A 65 -7.42 -15.54 11.78
N ASP A 66 -6.35 -16.30 11.57
CA ASP A 66 -6.38 -17.75 11.48
C ASP A 66 -5.24 -18.35 12.31
N HIS A 67 -5.52 -19.44 13.01
CA HIS A 67 -4.49 -20.22 13.70
C HIS A 67 -3.46 -20.88 12.76
N ALA A 68 -3.79 -21.03 11.48
CA ALA A 68 -2.94 -21.66 10.47
C ALA A 68 -2.18 -20.65 9.58
N ALA A 69 -2.30 -19.35 9.85
CA ALA A 69 -1.63 -18.31 9.07
C ALA A 69 -1.29 -17.07 9.93
N ASP A 70 -0.18 -16.42 9.63
CA ASP A 70 0.12 -15.11 10.21
C ASP A 70 -0.61 -14.01 9.44
N LEU A 71 -1.24 -13.08 10.15
CA LEU A 71 -1.80 -11.87 9.56
C LEU A 71 -0.73 -10.76 9.57
N VAL A 72 -0.31 -10.32 8.39
CA VAL A 72 0.81 -9.40 8.19
C VAL A 72 0.32 -8.18 7.40
N SER A 73 0.68 -6.98 7.86
CA SER A 73 0.36 -5.74 7.17
C SER A 73 1.62 -5.00 6.74
N CYS A 74 1.67 -4.56 5.49
CA CYS A 74 2.77 -3.74 4.96
C CYS A 74 2.24 -2.39 4.47
N PRO A 75 3.04 -1.30 4.55
CA PRO A 75 2.68 -0.05 3.90
C PRO A 75 2.44 -0.30 2.41
N THR A 76 1.28 0.10 1.91
CA THR A 76 0.87 -0.18 0.53
C THR A 76 1.83 0.49 -0.46
N GLY A 77 2.34 -0.27 -1.42
CA GLY A 77 3.28 0.16 -2.44
C GLY A 77 4.75 0.18 -2.00
N SER A 78 5.06 -0.27 -0.77
CA SER A 78 6.44 -0.30 -0.29
C SER A 78 7.26 -1.44 -0.90
N ASP A 79 8.59 -1.24 -1.01
CA ASP A 79 9.51 -2.33 -1.40
C ASP A 79 9.44 -3.53 -0.45
N ALA A 80 9.15 -3.27 0.84
CA ALA A 80 8.96 -4.32 1.83
C ALA A 80 7.74 -5.20 1.53
N GLU A 81 6.63 -4.60 1.07
CA GLU A 81 5.43 -5.32 0.62
C GLU A 81 5.74 -6.18 -0.60
N GLN A 82 6.39 -5.61 -1.62
CA GLN A 82 6.77 -6.35 -2.82
C GLN A 82 7.65 -7.55 -2.46
N SER A 83 8.67 -7.33 -1.63
CA SER A 83 9.53 -8.40 -1.13
C SER A 83 8.78 -9.48 -0.34
N LEU A 84 7.79 -9.10 0.48
CA LEU A 84 6.97 -10.07 1.23
C LEU A 84 6.18 -10.98 0.28
N VAL A 85 5.52 -10.39 -0.73
CA VAL A 85 4.70 -11.13 -1.70
C VAL A 85 5.56 -12.04 -2.59
N GLU A 86 6.79 -11.63 -2.91
CA GLU A 86 7.72 -12.44 -3.69
C GLU A 86 8.29 -13.63 -2.89
N SER A 87 8.54 -13.45 -1.59
CA SER A 87 9.19 -14.49 -0.77
C SER A 87 8.22 -15.42 -0.04
N HIS A 88 6.95 -15.05 0.07
CA HIS A 88 5.93 -15.82 0.78
C HIS A 88 4.73 -16.15 -0.10
N ASN A 89 3.96 -17.18 0.26
CA ASN A 89 2.66 -17.46 -0.35
C ASN A 89 1.58 -16.51 0.20
N ALA A 90 1.80 -15.21 0.02
CA ALA A 90 0.98 -14.15 0.61
C ALA A 90 -0.39 -14.04 -0.08
N GLN A 91 -1.46 -14.02 0.71
CA GLN A 91 -2.83 -13.88 0.24
C GLN A 91 -3.39 -12.52 0.64
N LEU A 92 -3.82 -11.70 -0.33
CA LEU A 92 -4.41 -10.39 -0.07
C LEU A 92 -5.76 -10.52 0.65
N MET A 93 -5.89 -9.92 1.83
CA MET A 93 -7.12 -9.89 2.64
C MET A 93 -7.87 -8.56 2.50
N GLY A 94 -7.14 -7.45 2.40
CA GLY A 94 -7.75 -6.12 2.28
C GLY A 94 -6.75 -4.99 2.42
N GLN A 95 -7.26 -3.75 2.44
CA GLN A 95 -6.47 -2.55 2.65
C GLN A 95 -7.17 -1.62 3.64
N THR A 96 -6.42 -1.04 4.56
CA THR A 96 -6.90 -0.01 5.50
C THR A 96 -5.72 0.78 6.03
N GLY A 97 -5.92 2.04 6.44
CA GLY A 97 -4.90 2.79 7.16
C GLY A 97 -3.62 3.11 6.37
N GLY A 98 -3.63 2.98 5.03
CA GLY A 98 -2.42 3.11 4.20
C GLY A 98 -1.58 1.83 4.10
N TYR A 99 -2.15 0.70 4.52
CA TYR A 99 -1.52 -0.60 4.55
C TYR A 99 -2.35 -1.63 3.81
N THR A 100 -1.65 -2.61 3.24
CA THR A 100 -2.23 -3.83 2.67
C THR A 100 -2.06 -4.97 3.67
N VAL A 101 -3.14 -5.71 3.90
CA VAL A 101 -3.19 -6.84 4.83
C VAL A 101 -3.13 -8.15 4.07
N TYR A 102 -2.21 -9.02 4.48
CA TYR A 102 -1.96 -10.33 3.91
C TYR A 102 -2.10 -11.42 4.95
N SER A 103 -2.62 -12.57 4.53
CA SER A 103 -2.51 -13.83 5.27
C SER A 103 -1.33 -14.62 4.71
N ILE A 104 -0.42 -15.06 5.59
CA ILE A 104 0.76 -15.85 5.25
C ILE A 104 0.60 -17.24 5.89
N PRO A 105 0.31 -18.31 5.11
CA PRO A 105 0.15 -19.65 5.64
C PRO A 105 1.38 -20.14 6.39
N LEU A 106 1.16 -20.74 7.56
CA LEU A 106 2.20 -21.48 8.28
C LEU A 106 2.50 -22.77 7.52
N GLY A 107 3.79 -23.07 7.32
CA GLY A 107 4.26 -24.25 6.58
C GLY A 107 4.13 -25.57 7.35
#